data_AF-A0A523P159-F1
#
_entry.id   AF-A0A523P159-F1
#
_cell.length_a   1.000
_cell.length_b   1.000
_cell.length_c   1.000
_cell.angle_alpha   90.00
_cell.angle_beta   90.00
_cell.angle_gamma   90.00
#
_symmetry.space_group_name_H-M   'P 1'
#
loop_
_entity.id
_entity.type
_entity.pdbx_description
1 polymer ?
#
loop_
_entity_poly.entity_id
_entity_poly.type
_entity_poly.pdbx_seq_one_letter_code
_entity_poly.pdbx_strand_id
1 'polypeptide(L)'
;IADFQALQHRLVDMVLATTRAESMVELARYQCDELGPAGAAAAIAAAKVTAGTTAAFVGQQSVQLHGAIGMTDESIVGHYLKRLTANEILGGNTDEQLTRFTRLREYPKNSENDCAGN
;
A
#
# COMPACT_ATOMS: atom_id res chain seq x y z
N ILE A 1 1.28 3.10 -33.30
CA ILE A 1 0.00 2.67 -32.68
C ILE A 1 0.26 1.71 -31.53
N ALA A 2 0.98 0.59 -31.75
CA ALA A 2 1.33 -0.37 -30.69
C ALA A 2 2.09 0.25 -29.50
N ASP A 3 3.09 1.11 -29.75
CA ASP A 3 3.83 1.78 -28.67
C ASP A 3 2.94 2.67 -27.78
N PHE A 4 1.99 3.37 -28.41
CA PHE A 4 1.05 4.22 -27.68
C PHE A 4 0.06 3.39 -26.84
N GLN A 5 -0.38 2.26 -27.37
CA GLN A 5 -1.22 1.30 -26.64
C GLN A 5 -0.48 0.69 -25.44
N ALA A 6 0.80 0.31 -25.61
CA ALA A 6 1.61 -0.23 -24.53
C ALA A 6 1.81 0.80 -23.40
N LEU A 7 2.03 2.07 -23.74
CA LEU A 7 2.11 3.17 -22.76
C LEU A 7 0.77 3.39 -22.04
N GLN A 8 -0.34 3.43 -22.79
CA GLN A 8 -1.66 3.58 -22.20
C GLN A 8 -2.00 2.45 -21.23
N HIS A 9 -1.70 1.20 -21.58
CA HIS A 9 -1.94 0.05 -20.70
C HIS A 9 -1.19 0.19 -19.38
N ARG A 10 0.10 0.56 -19.44
CA ARG A 10 0.91 0.79 -18.22
C ARG A 10 0.35 1.91 -17.36
N LEU A 11 -0.09 3.01 -17.96
CA LEU A 11 -0.71 4.11 -17.23
C LEU A 11 -2.02 3.67 -16.57
N VAL A 12 -2.85 2.89 -17.26
CA VAL A 12 -4.08 2.33 -16.68
C VAL A 12 -3.77 1.41 -15.51
N ASP A 13 -2.75 0.55 -15.62
CA ASP A 13 -2.33 -0.33 -14.53
C ASP A 13 -1.86 0.47 -13.30
N MET A 14 -1.09 1.54 -13.50
CA MET A 14 -0.63 2.43 -12.43
C MET A 14 -1.79 3.16 -11.73
N VAL A 15 -2.76 3.66 -12.52
CA VAL A 15 -3.97 4.30 -11.97
C VAL A 15 -4.78 3.30 -11.17
N LEU A 16 -5.02 2.10 -11.71
CA LEU A 16 -5.79 1.06 -11.04
C LEU A 16 -5.14 0.63 -9.72
N ALA A 17 -3.82 0.46 -9.71
CA ALA A 17 -3.07 0.14 -8.49
C ALA A 17 -3.22 1.26 -7.44
N THR A 18 -3.12 2.52 -7.85
CA THR A 18 -3.27 3.69 -6.97
C THR A 18 -4.67 3.78 -6.39
N THR A 19 -5.71 3.69 -7.21
CA THR A 19 -7.11 3.71 -6.76
C THR A 19 -7.42 2.55 -5.82
N ARG A 20 -6.82 1.38 -6.04
CA ARG A 20 -6.93 0.25 -5.10
C ARG A 20 -6.32 0.59 -3.75
N ALA A 21 -5.13 1.18 -3.71
CA ALA A 21 -4.49 1.59 -2.47
C ALA A 21 -5.33 2.64 -1.72
N GLU A 22 -5.89 3.63 -2.44
CA GLU A 22 -6.80 4.64 -1.88
C GLU A 22 -8.04 3.98 -1.25
N SER A 23 -8.66 3.03 -1.96
CA SER A 23 -9.83 2.30 -1.47
C SER A 23 -9.54 1.51 -0.19
N MET A 24 -8.35 0.90 -0.10
CA MET A 24 -7.93 0.17 1.09
C MET A 24 -7.68 1.10 2.29
N VAL A 25 -7.13 2.29 2.04
CA VAL A 25 -6.95 3.31 3.08
C VAL A 25 -8.30 3.82 3.58
N GLU A 26 -9.26 4.07 2.69
CA GLU A 26 -10.62 4.48 3.07
C GLU A 26 -11.32 3.40 3.89
N LEU A 27 -11.18 2.12 3.53
CA LEU A 27 -11.69 1.01 4.34
C LEU A 27 -11.07 0.98 5.74
N ALA A 28 -9.75 1.16 5.84
CA ALA A 28 -9.07 1.20 7.13
C ALA A 28 -9.52 2.40 7.97
N ARG A 29 -9.73 3.56 7.35
CA ARG A 29 -10.26 4.76 8.02
C ARG A 29 -11.65 4.53 8.56
N TYR A 30 -12.55 3.99 7.73
CA TYR A 30 -13.92 3.66 8.12
C TYR A 30 -13.95 2.70 9.33
N GLN A 31 -13.15 1.63 9.29
CA GLN A 31 -13.07 0.71 10.43
C GLN A 31 -12.45 1.35 11.68
N CYS A 32 -11.49 2.28 11.52
CA CYS A 32 -10.95 3.04 12.64
C CYS A 32 -12.03 3.89 13.30
N ASP A 33 -12.89 4.52 12.50
CA ASP A 33 -13.99 5.36 12.98
C ASP A 33 -15.05 4.51 13.73
N GLU A 34 -15.36 3.30 13.24
CA GLU A 34 -16.37 2.41 13.86
C GLU A 34 -15.85 1.59 15.06
N LEU A 35 -14.67 0.99 14.94
CA LEU A 35 -14.15 -0.03 15.86
C LEU A 35 -12.93 0.44 16.67
N GLY A 36 -12.48 1.67 16.42
CA GLY A 36 -11.23 2.20 16.95
C GLY A 36 -9.97 1.58 16.30
N PRO A 37 -8.78 2.16 16.56
CA PRO A 37 -7.53 1.73 15.93
C PRO A 37 -7.17 0.26 16.18
N ALA A 38 -7.56 -0.29 17.34
CA ALA A 38 -7.29 -1.68 17.69
C ALA A 38 -8.20 -2.67 16.95
N GLY A 39 -9.46 -2.30 16.67
CA GLY A 39 -10.39 -3.09 15.87
C GLY A 39 -10.04 -3.06 14.39
N ALA A 40 -9.59 -1.90 13.90
CA ALA A 40 -9.15 -1.70 12.51
C ALA A 40 -7.72 -2.18 12.22
N ALA A 41 -7.03 -2.77 13.20
CA ALA A 41 -5.61 -3.10 13.11
C ALA A 41 -5.25 -3.95 11.87
N ALA A 42 -6.12 -4.88 11.47
CA ALA A 42 -5.94 -5.71 10.29
C ALA A 42 -6.12 -4.92 8.99
N ALA A 43 -7.15 -4.07 8.91
CA ALA A 43 -7.38 -3.20 7.74
C ALA A 43 -6.25 -2.17 7.57
N ILE A 44 -5.73 -1.60 8.67
CA ILE A 44 -4.57 -0.70 8.65
C ILE A 44 -3.34 -1.42 8.10
N ALA A 45 -3.07 -2.65 8.55
CA ALA A 45 -1.95 -3.44 8.03
C ALA A 45 -2.10 -3.73 6.53
N ALA A 46 -3.30 -4.16 6.11
CA ALA A 46 -3.60 -4.44 4.70
C ALA A 46 -3.48 -3.19 3.81
N ALA A 47 -3.95 -2.04 4.30
CA ALA A 47 -3.82 -0.76 3.61
C ALA A 47 -2.35 -0.38 3.44
N LYS A 48 -1.53 -0.55 4.49
CA LYS A 48 -0.09 -0.28 4.45
C LYS A 48 0.65 -1.19 3.47
N VAL A 49 0.36 -2.49 3.46
CA VAL A 49 0.91 -3.45 2.48
C VAL A 49 0.53 -3.05 1.06
N THR A 50 -0.74 -2.69 0.84
CA THR A 50 -1.22 -2.29 -0.49
C THR A 50 -0.56 -0.98 -0.94
N ALA A 51 -0.39 -0.01 -0.05
CA ALA A 51 0.28 1.25 -0.35
C ALA A 51 1.77 1.05 -0.68
N GLY A 52 2.49 0.23 0.08
CA GLY A 52 3.92 -0.06 -0.16
C GLY A 52 4.15 -0.76 -1.50
N THR A 53 3.38 -1.82 -1.78
CA THR A 53 3.44 -2.54 -3.08
C THR A 53 3.07 -1.64 -4.27
N THR A 54 2.04 -0.79 -4.11
CA THR A 54 1.63 0.16 -5.14
C THR A 54 2.70 1.24 -5.38
N ALA A 55 3.30 1.76 -4.31
CA ALA A 55 4.38 2.74 -4.40
C ALA A 55 5.60 2.20 -5.16
N ALA A 56 6.02 0.96 -4.85
CA ALA A 56 7.11 0.30 -5.55
C ALA A 56 6.78 0.13 -7.05
N PHE A 57 5.58 -0.37 -7.37
CA PHE A 57 5.13 -0.59 -8.75
C PHE A 57 5.07 0.73 -9.55
N VAL A 58 4.34 1.74 -9.06
CA VAL A 58 4.19 3.04 -9.71
C VAL A 58 5.55 3.73 -9.86
N GLY A 59 6.41 3.61 -8.86
CA GLY A 59 7.77 4.14 -8.90
C GLY A 59 8.59 3.54 -10.05
N GLN A 60 8.64 2.21 -10.14
CA GLN A 60 9.35 1.50 -11.20
C GLN A 60 8.81 1.84 -12.60
N GLN A 61 7.48 1.88 -12.75
CA GLN A 61 6.85 2.26 -14.02
C GLN A 61 7.17 3.71 -14.40
N SER A 62 7.16 4.63 -13.43
CA SER A 62 7.48 6.04 -13.67
C SER A 62 8.90 6.23 -14.19
N VAL A 63 9.89 5.52 -13.63
CA VAL A 63 11.26 5.53 -14.17
C VAL A 63 11.28 5.00 -15.60
N GLN A 64 10.62 3.87 -15.85
CA GLN A 64 10.63 3.24 -17.17
C GLN A 64 10.00 4.12 -18.26
N LEU A 65 8.94 4.87 -17.93
CA LEU A 65 8.28 5.81 -18.84
C LEU A 65 9.19 7.01 -19.22
N HIS A 66 10.08 7.43 -18.31
CA HIS A 66 10.99 8.55 -18.54
C HIS A 66 12.33 8.14 -19.17
N GLY A 67 12.60 6.84 -19.31
CA GLY A 67 13.87 6.33 -19.84
C GLY A 67 15.07 6.73 -18.97
N ALA A 68 16.22 7.01 -19.59
CA ALA A 68 17.45 7.38 -18.86
C ALA A 68 17.30 8.65 -18.01
N ILE A 69 16.41 9.58 -18.41
CA ILE A 69 16.11 10.82 -17.67
C ILE A 69 15.38 10.52 -16.35
N GLY A 70 14.66 9.41 -16.26
CA GLY A 70 13.93 9.01 -15.05
C GLY A 70 14.84 8.70 -13.85
N MET A 71 16.13 8.46 -14.08
CA MET A 71 17.12 8.07 -13.06
C MET A 71 17.98 9.24 -12.58
N THR A 72 17.86 10.43 -13.18
CA THR A 72 18.72 11.57 -12.82
C THR A 72 18.16 12.34 -11.62
N ASP A 73 19.03 13.01 -10.85
CA ASP A 73 18.64 13.77 -9.66
C ASP A 73 17.84 15.04 -9.99
N GLU A 74 17.88 15.49 -11.24
CA GLU A 74 17.08 16.61 -11.76
C GLU A 74 15.62 16.20 -12.04
N SER A 75 15.34 14.89 -12.05
CA SER A 75 13.99 14.38 -12.29
C SER A 75 13.12 14.46 -11.05
N ILE A 76 11.96 15.11 -11.19
CA ILE A 76 10.91 15.14 -10.17
C ILE A 76 10.48 13.72 -9.77
N VAL A 77 10.56 12.75 -10.70
CA VAL A 77 10.26 11.33 -10.43
C VAL A 77 11.26 10.74 -9.43
N GLY A 78 12.55 11.08 -9.56
CA GLY A 78 13.59 10.65 -8.62
C GLY A 78 13.32 11.13 -7.19
N HIS A 79 12.84 12.37 -7.03
CA HIS A 79 12.42 12.89 -5.73
C HIS A 79 11.22 12.15 -5.14
N TYR A 80 10.21 11.82 -5.95
CA TYR A 80 9.07 11.03 -5.49
C TYR A 80 9.47 9.62 -5.09
N LEU A 81 10.37 8.96 -5.82
CA LEU A 81 10.89 7.64 -5.46
C LEU A 81 11.57 7.65 -4.09
N LYS A 82 12.45 8.61 -3.83
CA LYS A 82 13.11 8.76 -2.52
C LYS A 82 12.09 8.89 -1.39
N ARG A 83 11.01 9.66 -1.61
CA ARG A 83 9.91 9.80 -0.65
C ARG A 83 9.11 8.52 -0.47
N LEU A 84 8.81 7.80 -1.55
CA LEU A 84 8.12 6.51 -1.49
C LEU A 84 8.95 5.47 -0.72
N THR A 85 10.26 5.41 -0.95
CA THR A 85 11.18 4.55 -0.20
C THR A 85 11.25 4.93 1.28
N ALA A 86 11.27 6.22 1.62
CA ALA A 86 11.21 6.65 3.01
C ALA A 86 9.87 6.23 3.65
N ASN A 87 8.76 6.43 2.95
CA ASN A 87 7.43 6.02 3.41
C ASN A 87 7.32 4.50 3.58
N GLU A 88 8.00 3.71 2.75
CA GLU A 88 8.04 2.24 2.87
C GLU A 88 8.60 1.81 4.23
N ILE A 89 9.64 2.48 4.71
CA ILE A 89 10.26 2.17 6.01
C ILE A 89 9.41 2.72 7.18
N LEU A 90 8.78 3.88 6.99
CA LEU A 90 7.97 4.51 8.02
C LEU A 90 6.70 3.71 8.33
N GLY A 91 6.53 3.38 9.63
CA GLY A 91 5.40 2.59 10.10
C GLY A 91 5.54 1.09 9.85
N GLY A 92 6.74 0.60 9.55
CA GLY A 92 7.03 -0.80 9.23
C GLY A 92 6.92 -1.09 7.75
N ASN A 93 7.87 -1.88 7.23
CA ASN A 93 7.93 -2.22 5.81
C ASN A 93 6.80 -3.18 5.39
N THR A 94 6.64 -3.37 4.08
CA THR A 94 5.58 -4.21 3.51
C THR A 94 5.61 -5.64 4.06
N ASP A 95 6.79 -6.23 4.27
CA ASP A 95 6.92 -7.61 4.77
C ASP A 95 6.53 -7.74 6.25
N GLU A 96 6.96 -6.79 7.07
CA GLU A 96 6.56 -6.67 8.48
C GLU A 96 5.04 -6.51 8.60
N GLN A 97 4.45 -5.66 7.76
CA GLN A 97 3.01 -5.41 7.77
C GLN A 97 2.20 -6.57 7.18
N LEU A 98 2.76 -7.32 6.22
CA LEU A 98 2.17 -8.56 5.72
C LEU A 98 2.15 -9.63 6.82
N THR A 99 3.26 -9.80 7.52
CA THR A 99 3.34 -10.71 8.68
C THR A 99 2.35 -10.31 9.77
N ARG A 100 2.26 -9.01 10.09
CA ARG A 100 1.29 -8.47 11.04
C ARG A 100 -0.15 -8.71 10.59
N PHE A 101 -0.46 -8.47 9.32
CA PHE A 101 -1.78 -8.71 8.74
C PHE A 101 -2.20 -10.17 8.85
N THR A 102 -1.33 -11.10 8.45
CA THR A 102 -1.59 -12.54 8.52
C THR A 102 -1.88 -12.97 9.96
N ARG A 103 -1.04 -12.55 10.93
CA ARG A 103 -1.26 -12.84 12.35
C ARG A 103 -2.61 -12.31 12.86
N LEU A 104 -2.98 -11.09 12.47
CA LEU A 104 -4.25 -10.48 12.91
C LEU A 104 -5.48 -11.15 12.27
N ARG A 105 -5.32 -11.79 11.11
CA ARG A 105 -6.38 -12.53 10.43
C ARG A 105 -6.56 -13.94 10.96
N GLU A 106 -5.48 -14.60 11.33
CA GLU A 106 -5.49 -15.99 11.82
C GLU A 106 -6.00 -16.12 13.26
N TYR A 107 -5.94 -15.05 14.05
CA TYR A 107 -6.54 -14.98 15.38
C TYR A 107 -7.86 -14.18 15.33
N PRO A 108 -9.03 -14.83 15.11
CA PRO A 108 -10.30 -14.15 15.30
C PRO A 108 -10.40 -13.69 16.76
N LYS A 109 -10.77 -12.42 16.96
CA LYS A 109 -11.07 -11.86 18.28
C LYS A 109 -12.30 -12.53 18.87
N ASN A 110 -12.13 -13.72 19.47
CA ASN A 110 -13.11 -14.29 20.39
C ASN A 110 -12.95 -13.62 21.75
N SER A 111 -13.24 -12.32 21.85
CA SER A 111 -13.21 -11.57 23.12
C SER A 111 -14.57 -11.49 23.82
N GLU A 112 -15.47 -12.45 23.58
CA GLU A 112 -16.73 -12.58 24.33
C GLU A 112 -16.80 -13.83 25.21
N ASN A 113 -15.77 -14.71 25.24
CA ASN A 113 -15.82 -15.96 26.02
C ASN A 113 -14.74 -16.14 27.10
N ASP A 114 -13.78 -15.22 27.23
CA ASP A 114 -12.70 -15.31 28.23
C ASP A 114 -13.05 -14.65 29.59
N CYS A 115 -14.28 -14.15 29.76
CA CYS A 115 -14.78 -13.64 31.05
C CYS A 115 -15.86 -14.52 31.71
N ALA A 116 -16.21 -15.67 31.11
CA ALA A 116 -17.32 -16.52 31.56
C ALA A 116 -16.93 -18.01 31.65
N GLY A 117 -15.74 -18.33 32.18
CA GLY A 117 -15.25 -19.70 32.29
C GLY A 117 -14.45 -19.97 33.56
N ASN A 118 -15.18 -20.17 34.66
CA ASN A 118 -14.82 -20.84 35.93
C ASN A 118 -13.56 -20.38 36.69
#